data_AF-A0A954G3W3-F1
#
_entry.id   AF-A0A954G3W3-F1
#
_cell.length_a   1.000
_cell.length_b   1.000
_cell.length_c   1.000
_cell.angle_alpha   90.00
_cell.angle_beta   90.00
_cell.angle_gamma   90.00
#
_symmetry.space_group_name_H-M   'P 1'
#
loop_
_entity.id
_entity.type
_entity.pdbx_description
1 polymer ?
#
loop_
_entity_poly.entity_id
_entity_poly.type
_entity_poly.pdbx_seq_one_letter_code
_entity_poly.pdbx_strand_id
1 'polypeptide(L)'
;MNAASASLPKWKQILQTPVSQLLRGRITGPPEPLEQLDSSALPEILIEAIRQIADHLDGRLRWKVAIRLTKSCSSLLREGCAATQLVDQLSEPASIAALIHITRRTDWILNAPLPARLWPTVERIVIHEGVKRRAARRMLKRVCQTLQWQLDGGRSPEAISSQCGDAAALSGLVYETDSLGELLEYRLSEPVLAVVLNVVQRTRLWLAEKRDVARELCAHFADGLERGESEAALIESFGSPQTAAKLIRRARLRNRPFHWRARRRVWQTLIVTSILILIPWSVVTVRLLVARPTIRFDVIQQMDDESRKISREERAWPLYLQGLAMVTKADQ
;
A
#
# COMPACT_ATOMS: atom_id res chain seq x y z
N MET A 1 -9.51 51.95 -0.21
CA MET A 1 -9.82 52.44 1.16
C MET A 1 -9.69 51.26 2.10
N ASN A 2 -8.60 51.23 2.88
CA ASN A 2 -8.25 50.12 3.75
C ASN A 2 -8.99 50.25 5.08
N ALA A 3 -9.84 49.29 5.41
CA ALA A 3 -10.41 49.17 6.75
C ALA A 3 -9.31 48.69 7.70
N ALA A 4 -8.87 49.57 8.60
CA ALA A 4 -7.97 49.23 9.69
C ALA A 4 -8.70 48.32 10.69
N SER A 5 -8.33 47.05 10.74
CA SER A 5 -8.78 46.12 11.77
C SER A 5 -8.24 46.56 13.13
N ALA A 6 -9.13 46.90 14.05
CA ALA A 6 -8.80 47.24 15.43
C ALA A 6 -8.10 46.04 16.12
N SER A 7 -6.84 46.24 16.56
CA SER A 7 -6.09 45.23 17.30
C SER A 7 -6.70 45.02 18.69
N LEU A 8 -7.18 43.81 18.98
CA LEU A 8 -7.62 43.41 20.31
C LEU A 8 -6.45 43.46 21.33
N PRO A 9 -6.71 43.74 22.61
CA PRO A 9 -5.67 43.80 23.65
C PRO A 9 -4.96 42.44 23.84
N LYS A 10 -3.63 42.46 23.90
CA LYS A 10 -2.70 41.30 24.00
C LYS A 10 -3.13 40.17 24.94
N TRP A 11 -3.75 40.51 26.07
CA TRP A 11 -4.17 39.53 27.09
C TRP A 11 -5.35 38.65 26.64
N LYS A 12 -6.24 39.17 25.79
CA LYS A 12 -7.33 38.37 25.20
C LYS A 12 -6.80 37.36 24.16
N GLN A 13 -5.71 37.68 23.45
CA GLN A 13 -5.06 36.75 22.53
C GLN A 13 -4.43 35.55 23.26
N ILE A 14 -3.82 35.79 24.43
CA ILE A 14 -3.24 34.72 25.26
C ILE A 14 -4.31 33.70 25.69
N LEU A 15 -5.51 34.18 26.08
CA LEU A 15 -6.61 33.32 26.52
C LEU A 15 -7.26 32.49 25.41
N GLN A 16 -7.14 32.93 24.16
CA GLN A 16 -7.64 32.20 22.98
C GLN A 16 -6.59 31.26 22.36
N THR A 17 -5.35 31.30 22.85
CA THR A 17 -4.26 30.49 22.31
C THR A 17 -4.24 29.10 22.96
N PRO A 18 -4.27 27.99 22.18
CA PRO A 18 -4.19 26.65 22.74
C PRO A 18 -2.92 26.45 23.57
N VAL A 19 -3.01 25.77 24.72
CA VAL A 19 -1.88 25.55 25.66
C VAL A 19 -0.65 24.94 24.98
N SER A 20 -0.84 24.08 23.98
CA SER A 20 0.24 23.48 23.20
C SER A 20 1.05 24.48 22.36
N GLN A 21 0.48 25.63 22.04
CA GLN A 21 1.14 26.74 21.33
C GLN A 21 1.81 27.72 22.30
N LEU A 22 1.21 27.95 23.46
CA LEU A 22 1.83 28.72 24.55
C LEU A 22 3.12 28.06 25.04
N LEU A 23 3.13 26.73 25.20
CA LEU A 23 4.32 25.95 25.57
C LEU A 23 5.45 26.00 24.53
N ARG A 24 5.16 26.44 23.29
CA ARG A 24 6.15 26.63 22.22
C ARG A 24 6.54 28.10 22.02
N GLY A 25 6.14 29.00 22.93
CA GLY A 25 6.45 30.42 22.86
C GLY A 25 5.72 31.18 21.74
N ARG A 26 4.64 30.63 21.18
CA ARG A 26 3.88 31.26 20.09
C ARG A 26 2.63 31.94 20.63
N ILE A 27 2.73 33.23 20.91
CA ILE A 27 1.65 34.06 21.48
C ILE A 27 0.74 34.63 20.38
N THR A 28 1.17 34.66 19.12
CA THR A 28 0.46 35.27 17.98
C THR A 28 -0.33 34.27 17.13
N GLY A 29 -0.53 33.04 17.61
CA GLY A 29 -1.12 31.95 16.81
C GLY A 29 -0.10 31.26 15.91
N PRO A 30 -0.51 30.21 15.16
CA PRO A 30 0.38 29.56 14.20
C PRO A 30 0.72 30.58 13.10
N PRO A 31 2.01 30.91 12.89
CA PRO A 31 2.42 31.81 11.83
C PRO A 31 1.90 31.29 10.49
N GLU A 32 1.42 32.19 9.64
CA GLU A 32 0.93 31.80 8.34
C GLU A 32 2.10 31.14 7.56
N PRO A 33 1.91 29.95 6.98
CA PRO A 33 3.01 29.19 6.38
C PRO A 33 3.82 29.94 5.36
N LEU A 34 3.15 30.83 4.63
CA LEU A 34 3.71 31.58 3.52
C LEU A 34 4.49 32.82 3.98
N GLU A 35 4.15 33.41 5.14
CA GLU A 35 4.88 34.56 5.70
C GLU A 35 6.28 34.17 6.19
N GLN A 36 6.49 32.90 6.54
CA GLN A 36 7.80 32.37 6.98
C GLN A 36 8.62 31.74 5.84
N LEU A 37 8.03 31.60 4.66
CA LEU A 37 8.73 31.06 3.51
C LEU A 37 9.43 32.19 2.76
N ASP A 38 10.68 31.95 2.37
CA ASP A 38 11.46 32.83 1.51
C ASP A 38 10.82 32.83 0.10
N SER A 39 9.74 33.59 -0.01
CA SER A 39 8.90 33.75 -1.19
C SER A 39 9.43 34.83 -2.13
N SER A 40 10.54 35.49 -1.76
CA SER A 40 11.21 36.52 -2.55
C SER A 40 11.59 36.06 -3.96
N ALA A 41 11.83 34.76 -4.13
CA ALA A 41 12.19 34.14 -5.40
C ALA A 41 11.00 33.71 -6.27
N LEU A 42 9.75 33.88 -5.79
CA LEU A 42 8.54 33.42 -6.47
C LEU A 42 7.67 34.60 -6.91
N PRO A 43 7.10 34.57 -8.12
CA PRO A 43 6.10 35.54 -8.54
C PRO A 43 4.85 35.50 -7.64
N GLU A 44 4.25 36.66 -7.39
CA GLU A 44 3.09 36.82 -6.50
C GLU A 44 1.90 35.93 -6.91
N ILE A 45 1.66 35.80 -8.22
CA ILE A 45 0.61 34.92 -8.78
C ILE A 45 0.77 33.44 -8.35
N LEU A 46 2.00 32.97 -8.18
CA LEU A 46 2.29 31.59 -7.81
C LEU A 46 2.19 31.38 -6.31
N ILE A 47 2.56 32.41 -5.52
CA ILE A 47 2.34 32.43 -4.08
C ILE A 47 0.85 32.33 -3.78
N GLU A 48 0.02 33.08 -4.51
CA GLU A 48 -1.44 33.05 -4.33
C GLU A 48 -2.04 31.69 -4.72
N ALA A 49 -1.60 31.08 -5.82
CA ALA A 49 -2.04 29.72 -6.17
C ALA A 49 -1.67 28.68 -5.10
N ILE A 50 -0.45 28.76 -4.55
CA ILE A 50 -0.02 27.87 -3.45
C ILE A 50 -0.84 28.14 -2.18
N ARG A 51 -1.16 29.41 -1.88
CA ARG A 51 -2.03 29.81 -0.76
C ARG A 51 -3.40 29.18 -0.90
N GLN A 52 -4.04 29.32 -2.05
CA GLN A 52 -5.36 28.74 -2.32
C GLN A 52 -5.37 27.23 -2.10
N ILE A 53 -4.37 26.49 -2.58
CA ILE A 53 -4.27 25.04 -2.30
C ILE A 53 -4.08 24.75 -0.81
N ALA A 54 -3.18 25.50 -0.17
CA ALA A 54 -2.83 25.30 1.24
C ALA A 54 -4.01 25.59 2.17
N ASP A 55 -4.88 26.54 1.84
CA ASP A 55 -6.04 26.92 2.63
C ASP A 55 -7.13 25.86 2.68
N HIS A 56 -7.17 24.95 1.69
CA HIS A 56 -8.04 23.78 1.69
C HIS A 56 -7.48 22.62 2.53
N LEU A 57 -6.35 22.80 3.21
CA LEU A 57 -5.67 21.77 4.00
C LEU A 57 -5.56 22.16 5.47
N ASP A 58 -5.66 21.18 6.36
CA ASP A 58 -5.61 21.43 7.80
C ASP A 58 -4.23 21.23 8.44
N GLY A 59 -3.93 22.11 9.39
CA GLY A 59 -2.86 21.97 10.39
C GLY A 59 -1.48 21.68 9.79
N ARG A 60 -0.89 20.53 10.15
CA ARG A 60 0.49 20.17 9.73
C ARG A 60 0.61 19.90 8.23
N LEU A 61 -0.49 19.56 7.55
CA LEU A 61 -0.45 19.35 6.11
C LEU A 61 -0.30 20.65 5.35
N ARG A 62 -1.11 21.65 5.69
CA ARG A 62 -1.03 23.01 5.12
C ARG A 62 0.41 23.51 5.06
N TRP A 63 1.10 23.45 6.20
CA TRP A 63 2.50 23.83 6.33
C TRP A 63 3.44 22.98 5.44
N LYS A 64 3.34 21.65 5.50
CA LYS A 64 4.23 20.76 4.72
C LYS A 64 4.04 20.92 3.21
N VAL A 65 2.81 21.15 2.78
CA VAL A 65 2.43 21.28 1.37
C VAL A 65 2.91 22.62 0.84
N ALA A 66 2.66 23.72 1.56
CA ALA A 66 3.18 25.04 1.21
C ALA A 66 4.71 24.99 1.00
N ILE A 67 5.47 24.49 1.99
CA ILE A 67 6.94 24.38 1.88
C ILE A 67 7.36 23.58 0.65
N ARG A 68 6.74 22.41 0.43
CA ARG A 68 7.12 21.53 -0.68
C ARG A 68 6.80 22.12 -2.03
N LEU A 69 5.62 22.73 -2.18
CA LEU A 69 5.21 23.38 -3.42
C LEU A 69 6.10 24.58 -3.71
N THR A 70 6.35 25.45 -2.72
CA THR A 70 7.29 26.58 -2.84
C THR A 70 8.67 26.12 -3.29
N LYS A 71 9.23 25.07 -2.67
CA LYS A 71 10.55 24.52 -3.04
C LYS A 71 10.57 23.89 -4.44
N SER A 72 9.51 23.20 -4.82
CA SER A 72 9.44 22.52 -6.11
C SER A 72 9.21 23.53 -7.25
N CYS A 73 8.35 24.52 -7.03
CA CYS A 73 8.13 25.62 -7.97
C CYS A 73 9.39 26.46 -8.18
N SER A 74 10.14 26.78 -7.10
CA SER A 74 11.39 27.53 -7.24
C SER A 74 12.47 26.73 -7.98
N SER A 75 12.51 25.40 -7.84
CA SER A 75 13.37 24.54 -8.67
C SER A 75 13.00 24.63 -10.14
N LEU A 76 11.72 24.46 -10.47
CA LEU A 76 11.25 24.48 -11.86
C LEU A 76 11.41 25.85 -12.53
N LEU A 77 11.23 26.95 -11.79
CA LEU A 77 11.53 28.29 -12.31
C LEU A 77 13.02 28.46 -12.62
N ARG A 78 13.92 27.88 -11.81
CA ARG A 78 15.37 27.88 -12.09
C ARG A 78 15.74 27.01 -13.29
N GLU A 79 14.95 25.97 -13.54
CA GLU A 79 15.07 25.10 -14.72
C GLU A 79 14.45 25.73 -15.98
N GLY A 80 13.86 26.92 -15.89
CA GLY A 80 13.35 27.70 -17.02
C GLY A 80 11.85 27.53 -17.32
N CYS A 81 11.08 26.86 -16.46
CA CYS A 81 9.63 26.80 -16.61
C CYS A 81 9.00 28.20 -16.43
N ALA A 82 8.01 28.53 -17.25
CA ALA A 82 7.30 29.81 -17.10
C ALA A 82 6.37 29.79 -15.89
N ALA A 83 6.36 30.88 -15.11
CA ALA A 83 5.50 31.00 -13.93
C ALA A 83 4.00 30.83 -14.26
N THR A 84 3.57 31.31 -15.43
CA THR A 84 2.18 31.18 -15.91
C THR A 84 1.79 29.73 -16.17
N GLN A 85 2.70 28.89 -16.66
CA GLN A 85 2.46 27.45 -16.83
C GLN A 85 2.28 26.74 -15.49
N LEU A 86 3.07 27.10 -14.49
CA LEU A 86 2.95 26.56 -13.14
C LEU A 86 1.64 27.01 -12.47
N VAL A 87 1.25 28.27 -12.63
CA VAL A 87 -0.04 28.76 -12.14
C VAL A 87 -1.19 28.02 -12.83
N ASP A 88 -1.14 27.86 -14.15
CA ASP A 88 -2.16 27.13 -14.90
C ASP A 88 -2.35 25.70 -14.34
N GLN A 89 -1.26 24.97 -14.10
CA GLN A 89 -1.29 23.63 -13.49
C GLN A 89 -1.89 23.62 -12.07
N LEU A 90 -1.79 24.71 -11.32
CA LEU A 90 -2.29 24.83 -9.95
C LEU A 90 -3.68 25.47 -9.86
N SER A 91 -4.33 25.77 -11.00
CA SER A 91 -5.58 26.54 -11.02
C SER A 91 -6.81 25.84 -10.41
N GLU A 92 -6.74 24.54 -10.12
CA GLU A 92 -7.83 23.77 -9.49
C GLU A 92 -7.49 23.38 -8.04
N PRO A 93 -7.52 24.34 -7.09
CA PRO A 93 -6.98 24.14 -5.75
C PRO A 93 -7.76 23.10 -4.93
N ALA A 94 -9.08 23.01 -5.10
CA ALA A 94 -9.93 22.09 -4.36
C ALA A 94 -9.60 20.62 -4.69
N SER A 95 -9.53 20.27 -5.98
CA SER A 95 -9.21 18.91 -6.43
C SER A 95 -7.78 18.50 -6.06
N ILE A 96 -6.83 19.42 -6.21
CA ILE A 96 -5.45 19.18 -5.80
C ILE A 96 -5.37 18.94 -4.29
N ALA A 97 -6.05 19.76 -3.49
CA ALA A 97 -6.08 19.60 -2.03
C ALA A 97 -6.73 18.27 -1.60
N ALA A 98 -7.84 17.86 -2.23
CA ALA A 98 -8.48 16.58 -1.97
C ALA A 98 -7.54 15.39 -2.25
N LEU A 99 -6.86 15.42 -3.40
CA LEU A 99 -5.84 14.42 -3.76
C LEU A 99 -4.66 14.41 -2.78
N ILE A 100 -4.19 15.58 -2.33
CA ILE A 100 -3.14 15.69 -1.30
C ILE A 100 -3.64 15.14 0.04
N HIS A 101 -4.89 15.41 0.43
CA HIS A 101 -5.44 14.94 1.70
C HIS A 101 -5.44 13.40 1.79
N ILE A 102 -5.80 12.74 0.69
CA ILE A 102 -5.83 11.29 0.58
C ILE A 102 -4.42 10.71 0.40
N THR A 103 -3.63 11.21 -0.54
CA THR A 103 -2.32 10.62 -0.84
C THR A 103 -1.23 11.04 0.14
N ARG A 104 -1.35 12.21 0.78
CA ARG A 104 -0.34 12.84 1.65
C ARG A 104 0.99 13.07 0.94
N ARG A 105 0.96 13.28 -0.39
CA ARG A 105 2.13 13.60 -1.22
C ARG A 105 1.77 14.72 -2.19
N THR A 106 2.78 15.50 -2.58
CA THR A 106 2.69 16.62 -3.54
C THR A 106 3.56 16.37 -4.77
N ASP A 107 4.47 15.40 -4.70
CA ASP A 107 5.50 15.17 -5.72
C ASP A 107 4.91 14.89 -7.11
N TRP A 108 3.68 14.40 -7.22
CA TRP A 108 3.03 14.08 -8.49
C TRP A 108 2.55 15.31 -9.27
N ILE A 109 2.23 16.42 -8.59
CA ILE A 109 1.62 17.62 -9.22
C ILE A 109 2.56 18.19 -10.28
N LEU A 110 3.85 18.24 -9.97
CA LEU A 110 4.85 18.93 -10.77
C LEU A 110 5.71 17.97 -11.62
N ASN A 111 5.65 16.66 -11.33
CA ASN A 111 6.34 15.64 -12.12
C ASN A 111 5.51 15.11 -13.30
N ALA A 112 4.20 15.36 -13.30
CA ALA A 112 3.30 14.98 -14.39
C ALA A 112 2.46 16.21 -14.74
N PRO A 113 2.97 17.11 -15.62
CA PRO A 113 2.28 18.35 -15.98
C PRO A 113 0.95 18.01 -16.65
N LEU A 114 -0.14 18.18 -15.90
CA LEU A 114 -1.50 18.05 -16.41
C LEU A 114 -2.16 19.42 -16.46
N PRO A 115 -2.94 19.72 -17.52
CA PRO A 115 -3.80 20.90 -17.57
C PRO A 115 -4.75 20.92 -16.37
N ALA A 116 -4.98 22.10 -15.80
CA ALA A 116 -5.80 22.26 -14.59
C ALA A 116 -7.15 21.52 -14.68
N ARG A 117 -7.80 21.62 -15.83
CA ARG A 117 -9.13 21.05 -16.12
C ARG A 117 -9.22 19.53 -15.95
N LEU A 118 -8.09 18.80 -15.93
CA LEU A 118 -8.08 17.37 -15.72
C LEU A 118 -8.03 16.97 -14.24
N TRP A 119 -7.67 17.88 -13.32
CA TRP A 119 -7.57 17.54 -11.90
C TRP A 119 -8.90 17.06 -11.28
N PRO A 120 -10.07 17.64 -11.57
CA PRO A 120 -11.34 17.11 -11.09
C PRO A 120 -11.65 15.69 -11.61
N THR A 121 -11.15 15.35 -12.81
CA THR A 121 -11.30 14.01 -13.38
C THR A 121 -10.35 13.01 -12.71
N VAL A 122 -9.09 13.42 -12.48
CA VAL A 122 -8.13 12.63 -11.70
C VAL A 122 -8.64 12.41 -10.28
N GLU A 123 -9.20 13.44 -9.65
CA GLU A 123 -9.82 13.39 -8.34
C GLU A 123 -10.90 12.31 -8.30
N ARG A 124 -11.89 12.36 -9.19
CA ARG A 124 -12.98 11.37 -9.25
C ARG A 124 -12.48 9.94 -9.49
N ILE A 125 -11.46 9.77 -10.34
CA ILE A 125 -10.88 8.44 -10.60
C ILE A 125 -10.09 7.90 -9.40
N VAL A 126 -9.40 8.75 -8.64
CA VAL A 126 -8.51 8.31 -7.54
C VAL A 126 -9.23 8.24 -6.21
N ILE A 127 -10.20 9.13 -5.98
CA ILE A 127 -11.00 9.24 -4.77
C ILE A 127 -12.27 8.42 -4.97
N HIS A 128 -12.22 7.14 -4.62
CA HIS A 128 -13.40 6.27 -4.60
C HIS A 128 -13.59 5.66 -3.23
N GLU A 129 -14.86 5.52 -2.83
CA GLU A 129 -15.26 4.89 -1.58
C GLU A 129 -14.67 3.47 -1.48
N GLY A 130 -13.90 3.21 -0.43
CA GLY A 130 -13.27 1.90 -0.21
C GLY A 130 -11.84 1.73 -0.74
N VAL A 131 -11.29 2.69 -1.50
CA VAL A 131 -9.88 2.63 -1.94
C VAL A 131 -8.95 2.93 -0.76
N LYS A 132 -8.07 1.98 -0.43
CA LYS A 132 -7.03 2.20 0.61
C LYS A 132 -6.05 3.29 0.15
N ARG A 133 -5.61 4.15 1.08
CA ARG A 133 -4.61 5.22 0.82
C ARG A 133 -3.38 4.78 0.02
N ARG A 134 -2.83 3.58 0.27
CA ARG A 134 -1.68 3.05 -0.51
C ARG A 134 -2.04 2.75 -1.96
N ALA A 135 -3.26 2.30 -2.23
CA ALA A 135 -3.75 2.05 -3.58
C ALA A 135 -4.04 3.36 -4.31
N ALA A 136 -4.70 4.33 -3.66
CA ALA A 136 -4.94 5.67 -4.22
C ALA A 136 -3.62 6.33 -4.70
N ARG A 137 -2.53 6.19 -3.94
CA ARG A 137 -1.19 6.66 -4.38
C ARG A 137 -0.69 6.00 -5.66
N ARG A 138 -0.86 4.68 -5.79
CA ARG A 138 -0.44 3.94 -6.99
C ARG A 138 -1.32 4.29 -8.18
N MET A 139 -2.64 4.41 -7.96
CA MET A 139 -3.60 4.85 -8.95
C MET A 139 -3.25 6.25 -9.46
N LEU A 140 -3.06 7.22 -8.56
CA LEU A 140 -2.76 8.60 -8.95
C LEU A 140 -1.57 8.71 -9.89
N LYS A 141 -0.44 8.07 -9.55
CA LYS A 141 0.74 8.09 -10.42
C LYS A 141 0.41 7.54 -11.82
N ARG A 142 -0.33 6.44 -11.91
CA ARG A 142 -0.69 5.82 -13.19
C ARG A 142 -1.71 6.61 -13.98
N VAL A 143 -2.72 7.16 -13.30
CA VAL A 143 -3.74 8.01 -13.90
C VAL A 143 -3.04 9.21 -14.53
N CYS A 144 -2.19 9.92 -13.77
CA CYS A 144 -1.46 11.05 -14.32
C CYS A 144 -0.56 10.67 -15.51
N GLN A 145 0.21 9.57 -15.40
CA GLN A 145 1.04 9.10 -16.50
C GLN A 145 0.23 8.73 -17.75
N THR A 146 -0.93 8.10 -17.58
CA THR A 146 -1.80 7.70 -18.69
C THR A 146 -2.43 8.91 -19.35
N LEU A 147 -2.96 9.86 -18.56
CA LEU A 147 -3.56 11.08 -19.10
C LEU A 147 -2.52 11.93 -19.81
N GLN A 148 -1.31 12.04 -19.24
CA GLN A 148 -0.22 12.74 -19.89
C GLN A 148 0.15 12.09 -21.23
N TRP A 149 0.26 10.76 -21.29
CA TRP A 149 0.49 10.05 -22.54
C TRP A 149 -0.61 10.30 -23.59
N GLN A 150 -1.88 10.45 -23.18
CA GLN A 150 -2.97 10.80 -24.09
C GLN A 150 -2.88 12.26 -24.61
N LEU A 151 -2.46 13.19 -23.75
CA LEU A 151 -2.22 14.58 -24.14
C LEU A 151 -1.05 14.68 -25.11
N ASP A 152 0.05 13.96 -24.84
CA ASP A 152 1.21 13.87 -25.72
C ASP A 152 0.84 13.22 -27.07
N GLY A 153 -0.14 12.31 -27.07
CA GLY A 153 -0.78 11.75 -28.25
C GLY A 153 -1.75 12.69 -28.99
N GLY A 154 -1.86 13.96 -28.57
CA GLY A 154 -2.65 14.99 -29.24
C GLY A 154 -4.15 15.01 -28.89
N ARG A 155 -4.60 14.27 -27.86
CA ARG A 155 -6.00 14.38 -27.41
C ARG A 155 -6.24 15.68 -26.66
N SER A 156 -7.39 16.31 -26.89
CA SER A 156 -7.77 17.50 -26.13
C SER A 156 -8.17 17.15 -24.69
N PRO A 157 -7.89 18.03 -23.71
CA PRO A 157 -8.31 17.84 -22.34
C PRO A 157 -9.84 17.68 -22.19
N GLU A 158 -10.63 18.38 -23.01
CA GLU A 158 -12.09 18.28 -22.98
C GLU A 158 -12.58 16.90 -23.41
N ALA A 159 -11.98 16.32 -24.45
CA ALA A 159 -12.32 14.99 -24.92
C ALA A 159 -12.02 13.92 -23.86
N ILE A 160 -10.88 14.06 -23.17
CA ILE A 160 -10.50 13.17 -22.06
C ILE A 160 -11.49 13.30 -20.89
N SER A 161 -11.85 14.53 -20.51
CA SER A 161 -12.78 14.78 -19.40
C SER A 161 -14.18 14.23 -19.71
N SER A 162 -14.68 14.47 -20.93
CA SER A 162 -15.97 13.95 -21.39
C SER A 162 -15.97 12.42 -21.44
N GLN A 163 -14.88 11.81 -21.89
CA GLN A 163 -14.75 10.35 -21.95
C GLN A 163 -14.74 9.71 -20.55
N CYS A 164 -14.10 10.36 -19.57
CA CYS A 164 -14.05 9.82 -18.21
C CYS A 164 -15.39 9.93 -17.46
N GLY A 165 -16.37 10.71 -17.95
CA GLY A 165 -17.75 10.72 -17.45
C GLY A 165 -17.86 10.93 -15.94
N ASP A 166 -18.79 10.23 -15.29
CA ASP A 166 -18.98 10.20 -13.81
C ASP A 166 -17.85 9.44 -13.08
N ALA A 167 -17.05 8.68 -13.83
CA ALA A 167 -15.81 8.01 -13.44
C ALA A 167 -15.88 7.04 -12.25
N ALA A 168 -17.05 6.77 -11.67
CA ALA A 168 -17.18 5.89 -10.50
C ALA A 168 -16.85 4.44 -10.87
N ALA A 169 -17.49 3.91 -11.91
CA ALA A 169 -17.23 2.56 -12.42
C ALA A 169 -15.81 2.44 -12.99
N LEU A 170 -15.34 3.47 -13.70
CA LEU A 170 -13.97 3.54 -14.19
C LEU A 170 -12.96 3.47 -13.04
N SER A 171 -13.16 4.26 -11.98
CA SER A 171 -12.32 4.24 -10.78
C SER A 171 -12.27 2.87 -10.13
N GLY A 172 -13.44 2.26 -9.90
CA GLY A 172 -13.54 0.92 -9.33
C GLY A 172 -12.82 -0.11 -10.21
N LEU A 173 -12.92 0.01 -11.53
CA LEU A 173 -12.30 -0.90 -12.48
C LEU A 173 -10.77 -0.72 -12.51
N VAL A 174 -10.28 0.52 -12.47
CA VAL A 174 -8.85 0.84 -12.35
C VAL A 174 -8.29 0.32 -11.04
N TYR A 175 -9.04 0.41 -9.94
CA TYR A 175 -8.63 -0.16 -8.65
C TYR A 175 -8.52 -1.69 -8.70
N GLU A 176 -9.49 -2.36 -9.35
CA GLU A 176 -9.57 -3.82 -9.42
C GLU A 176 -8.63 -4.46 -10.44
N THR A 177 -8.19 -3.72 -11.47
CA THR A 177 -7.36 -4.21 -12.58
C THR A 177 -5.97 -3.57 -12.65
N ASP A 178 -5.76 -2.48 -11.89
CA ASP A 178 -4.53 -1.68 -11.90
C ASP A 178 -4.17 -1.14 -13.30
N SER A 179 -5.16 -0.96 -14.18
CA SER A 179 -4.96 -0.60 -15.60
C SER A 179 -5.95 0.47 -16.04
N LEU A 180 -5.48 1.67 -16.38
CA LEU A 180 -6.32 2.76 -16.91
C LEU A 180 -6.18 2.91 -18.42
N GLY A 181 -4.95 2.91 -18.95
CA GLY A 181 -4.69 3.19 -20.37
C GLY A 181 -5.47 2.29 -21.32
N GLU A 182 -5.36 0.97 -21.11
CA GLU A 182 -6.08 -0.03 -21.92
C GLU A 182 -7.60 0.15 -21.85
N LEU A 183 -8.15 0.54 -20.69
CA LEU A 183 -9.60 0.72 -20.55
C LEU A 183 -10.11 1.96 -21.29
N LEU A 184 -9.30 3.01 -21.36
CA LEU A 184 -9.63 4.24 -22.07
C LEU A 184 -9.54 4.10 -23.60
N GLU A 185 -9.00 3.02 -24.13
CA GLU A 185 -8.98 2.79 -25.58
C GLU A 185 -10.38 2.49 -26.13
N TYR A 186 -11.19 1.75 -25.36
CA TYR A 186 -12.49 1.22 -25.80
C TYR A 186 -13.66 2.23 -25.79
N ARG A 187 -13.45 3.47 -25.31
CA ARG A 187 -14.46 4.56 -25.30
C ARG A 187 -15.87 4.14 -24.83
N LEU A 188 -15.94 3.37 -23.74
CA LEU A 188 -17.20 2.85 -23.23
C LEU A 188 -17.91 3.85 -22.31
N SER A 189 -19.24 3.78 -22.30
CA SER A 189 -20.08 4.56 -21.40
C SER A 189 -20.07 3.99 -19.97
N GLU A 190 -20.43 4.84 -19.00
CA GLU A 190 -20.50 4.47 -17.58
C GLU A 190 -21.39 3.24 -17.27
N PRO A 191 -22.61 3.06 -17.84
CA PRO A 191 -23.43 1.89 -17.55
C PRO A 191 -22.77 0.58 -17.98
N VAL A 192 -22.08 0.59 -19.13
CA VAL A 192 -21.32 -0.58 -19.60
C VAL A 192 -20.13 -0.85 -18.69
N LEU A 193 -19.37 0.18 -18.32
CA LEU A 193 -18.25 0.06 -17.37
C LEU A 193 -18.70 -0.47 -16.01
N ALA A 194 -19.89 -0.08 -15.54
CA ALA A 194 -20.46 -0.57 -14.28
C ALA A 194 -20.76 -2.08 -14.34
N VAL A 195 -21.27 -2.58 -15.48
CA VAL A 195 -21.48 -4.02 -15.71
C VAL A 195 -20.14 -4.76 -15.72
N VAL A 196 -19.15 -4.27 -16.46
CA VAL A 196 -17.80 -4.84 -16.50
C VAL A 196 -17.18 -4.90 -15.10
N LEU A 197 -17.26 -3.80 -14.34
CA LEU A 197 -16.79 -3.72 -12.96
C LEU A 197 -17.44 -4.79 -12.08
N ASN A 198 -18.78 -4.92 -12.16
CA ASN A 198 -19.53 -5.89 -11.37
C ASN A 198 -19.07 -7.33 -11.66
N VAL A 199 -18.90 -7.66 -12.95
CA VAL A 199 -18.39 -8.98 -13.38
C VAL A 199 -16.99 -9.21 -12.84
N VAL A 200 -16.06 -8.28 -13.09
CA VAL A 200 -14.64 -8.37 -12.70
C VAL A 200 -14.49 -8.54 -11.19
N GLN A 201 -15.19 -7.74 -10.38
CA GLN A 201 -15.18 -7.86 -8.92
C GLN A 201 -15.65 -9.24 -8.45
N ARG A 202 -16.76 -9.75 -9.03
CA ARG A 202 -17.35 -11.03 -8.65
C ARG A 202 -16.54 -12.24 -9.09
N THR A 203 -15.68 -12.12 -10.10
CA THR A 203 -14.82 -13.25 -10.53
C THR A 203 -13.87 -13.71 -9.42
N ARG A 204 -13.46 -12.82 -8.49
CA ARG A 204 -12.45 -13.08 -7.45
C ARG A 204 -11.16 -13.72 -8.01
N LEU A 205 -10.81 -13.37 -9.25
CA LEU A 205 -9.57 -13.78 -9.90
C LEU A 205 -8.38 -12.93 -9.41
N TRP A 206 -7.17 -13.33 -9.77
CA TRP A 206 -5.96 -12.55 -9.46
C TRP A 206 -5.93 -11.27 -10.29
N LEU A 207 -5.17 -10.26 -9.83
CA LEU A 207 -5.13 -8.93 -10.46
C LEU A 207 -4.84 -8.98 -11.97
N ALA A 208 -3.85 -9.78 -12.39
CA ALA A 208 -3.51 -9.94 -13.80
C ALA A 208 -4.66 -10.58 -14.61
N GLU A 209 -5.29 -11.63 -14.05
CA GLU A 209 -6.44 -12.27 -14.69
C GLU A 209 -7.66 -11.33 -14.76
N LYS A 210 -7.86 -10.49 -13.73
CA LYS A 210 -8.92 -9.48 -13.71
C LYS A 210 -8.70 -8.43 -14.80
N ARG A 211 -7.47 -7.99 -15.00
CA ARG A 211 -7.09 -7.09 -16.10
C ARG A 211 -7.42 -7.70 -17.45
N ASP A 212 -7.05 -8.96 -17.67
CA ASP A 212 -7.33 -9.64 -18.95
C ASP A 212 -8.83 -9.80 -19.19
N VAL A 213 -9.59 -10.18 -18.16
CA VAL A 213 -11.05 -10.28 -18.24
C VAL A 213 -11.68 -8.92 -18.51
N ALA A 214 -11.24 -7.86 -17.83
CA ALA A 214 -11.74 -6.52 -18.08
C ALA A 214 -11.48 -6.08 -19.52
N ARG A 215 -10.26 -6.33 -20.04
CA ARG A 215 -9.90 -6.02 -21.42
C ARG A 215 -10.77 -6.76 -22.43
N GLU A 216 -10.94 -8.07 -22.27
CA GLU A 216 -11.79 -8.88 -23.15
C GLU A 216 -13.26 -8.42 -23.12
N LEU A 217 -13.79 -8.10 -21.94
CA LEU A 217 -15.15 -7.58 -21.83
C LEU A 217 -15.29 -6.20 -22.47
N CYS A 218 -14.33 -5.30 -22.22
CA CYS A 218 -14.34 -3.97 -22.83
C CYS A 218 -14.25 -4.04 -24.35
N ALA A 219 -13.38 -4.90 -24.89
CA ALA A 219 -13.29 -5.16 -26.32
C ALA A 219 -14.61 -5.71 -26.88
N HIS A 220 -15.22 -6.69 -26.20
CA HIS A 220 -16.49 -7.25 -26.64
C HIS A 220 -17.63 -6.22 -26.70
N PHE A 221 -17.74 -5.35 -25.69
CA PHE A 221 -18.74 -4.29 -25.70
C PHE A 221 -18.42 -3.21 -26.75
N ALA A 222 -17.15 -2.85 -26.92
CA ALA A 222 -16.75 -1.88 -27.95
C ALA A 222 -17.11 -2.40 -29.36
N ASP A 223 -16.79 -3.66 -29.66
CA ASP A 223 -17.15 -4.29 -30.93
C ASP A 223 -18.68 -4.32 -31.15
N GLY A 224 -19.46 -4.51 -30.09
CA GLY A 224 -20.93 -4.46 -30.16
C GLY A 224 -21.45 -3.06 -30.50
N LEU A 225 -20.88 -2.03 -29.87
CA LEU A 225 -21.24 -0.63 -30.13
C LEU A 225 -20.83 -0.19 -31.55
N GLU A 226 -19.68 -0.64 -32.03
CA GLU A 226 -19.22 -0.38 -33.41
C GLU A 226 -20.14 -1.03 -34.46
N ARG A 227 -20.79 -2.15 -34.12
CA ARG A 227 -21.83 -2.77 -34.97
C ARG A 227 -23.17 -2.02 -34.94
N GLY A 228 -23.26 -0.94 -34.16
CA GLY A 228 -24.46 -0.11 -34.05
C GLY A 228 -25.51 -0.67 -33.07
N GLU A 229 -25.16 -1.66 -32.26
CA GLU A 229 -26.04 -2.13 -31.20
C GLU A 229 -26.16 -1.06 -30.10
N SER A 230 -27.36 -0.91 -29.52
CA SER A 230 -27.54 0.03 -28.41
C SER A 230 -26.93 -0.53 -27.12
N GLU A 231 -26.41 0.36 -26.27
CA GLU A 231 -25.83 0.00 -24.98
C GLU A 231 -26.80 -0.84 -24.12
N ALA A 232 -28.08 -0.46 -24.11
CA ALA A 232 -29.12 -1.17 -23.37
C ALA A 232 -29.32 -2.61 -23.90
N ALA A 233 -29.34 -2.80 -25.23
CA ALA A 233 -29.49 -4.11 -25.84
C ALA A 233 -28.27 -5.01 -25.59
N LEU A 234 -27.06 -4.45 -25.60
CA LEU A 234 -25.83 -5.17 -25.25
C LEU A 234 -25.82 -5.61 -23.79
N ILE A 235 -26.25 -4.74 -22.87
CA ILE A 235 -26.34 -5.07 -21.44
C ILE A 235 -27.42 -6.12 -21.19
N GLU A 236 -28.57 -6.01 -21.85
CA GLU A 236 -29.66 -6.97 -21.74
C GLU A 236 -29.27 -8.35 -22.27
N SER A 237 -28.65 -8.41 -23.46
CA SER A 237 -28.19 -9.66 -24.08
C SER A 237 -27.04 -10.32 -23.31
N PHE A 238 -26.17 -9.53 -22.67
CA PHE A 238 -25.12 -10.05 -21.79
C PHE A 238 -25.70 -10.78 -20.56
N GLY A 239 -26.89 -10.37 -20.13
CA GLY A 239 -27.64 -11.02 -19.06
C GLY A 239 -27.05 -10.80 -17.67
N SER A 240 -27.22 -11.78 -16.78
CA SER A 240 -26.89 -11.61 -15.36
C SER A 240 -25.36 -11.54 -15.08
N PRO A 241 -24.82 -10.43 -14.53
CA PRO A 241 -23.38 -10.28 -14.26
C PRO A 241 -22.82 -11.36 -13.34
N GLN A 242 -23.65 -11.87 -12.44
CA GLN A 242 -23.26 -12.91 -11.48
C GLN A 242 -22.98 -14.26 -12.15
N THR A 243 -23.79 -14.62 -13.14
CA THR A 243 -23.64 -15.87 -13.87
C THR A 243 -22.45 -15.78 -14.81
N ALA A 244 -22.31 -14.68 -15.53
CA ALA A 244 -21.14 -14.38 -16.35
C ALA A 244 -19.84 -14.48 -15.53
N ALA A 245 -19.78 -13.83 -14.36
CA ALA A 245 -18.61 -13.89 -13.49
C ALA A 245 -18.25 -15.32 -13.03
N LYS A 246 -19.26 -16.15 -12.71
CA LYS A 246 -19.04 -17.57 -12.34
C LYS A 246 -18.50 -18.38 -13.52
N LEU A 247 -19.04 -18.19 -14.71
CA LEU A 247 -18.62 -18.88 -15.92
C LEU A 247 -17.20 -18.49 -16.32
N ILE A 248 -16.90 -17.18 -16.36
CA ILE A 248 -15.56 -16.64 -16.65
C ILE A 248 -14.55 -17.17 -15.64
N ARG A 249 -14.87 -17.12 -14.34
CA ARG A 249 -13.99 -17.66 -13.30
C ARG A 249 -13.70 -19.15 -13.54
N ARG A 250 -14.73 -19.97 -13.82
CA ARG A 250 -14.55 -21.41 -14.10
C ARG A 250 -13.70 -21.63 -15.35
N ALA A 251 -13.92 -20.87 -16.42
CA ALA A 251 -13.12 -20.94 -17.64
C ALA A 251 -11.64 -20.59 -17.39
N ARG A 252 -11.37 -19.44 -16.75
CA ARG A 252 -10.01 -19.01 -16.41
C ARG A 252 -9.28 -20.00 -15.51
N LEU A 253 -9.96 -20.52 -14.47
CA LEU A 253 -9.36 -21.52 -13.58
C LEU A 253 -9.00 -22.82 -14.31
N ARG A 254 -9.82 -23.26 -15.28
CA ARG A 254 -9.52 -24.44 -16.12
C ARG A 254 -8.39 -24.20 -17.10
N ASN A 255 -8.18 -22.95 -17.53
CA ASN A 255 -7.12 -22.58 -18.47
C ASN A 255 -5.79 -22.19 -17.79
N ARG A 256 -5.71 -22.22 -16.45
CA ARG A 256 -4.44 -21.95 -15.75
C ARG A 256 -3.37 -22.94 -16.19
N PRO A 257 -2.15 -22.47 -16.52
CA PRO A 257 -1.11 -23.30 -17.06
C PRO A 257 -0.69 -24.40 -16.07
N PHE A 258 -0.23 -25.53 -16.60
CA PHE A 258 0.05 -26.73 -15.81
C PHE A 258 1.05 -26.48 -14.67
N HIS A 259 2.09 -25.66 -14.91
CA HIS A 259 3.08 -25.31 -13.91
C HIS A 259 2.47 -24.65 -12.65
N TRP A 260 1.39 -23.87 -12.80
CA TRP A 260 0.69 -23.26 -11.67
C TRP A 260 -0.03 -24.32 -10.83
N ARG A 261 -0.66 -25.30 -11.49
CA ARG A 261 -1.33 -26.43 -10.80
C ARG A 261 -0.31 -27.30 -10.08
N ALA A 262 0.82 -27.59 -10.73
CA ALA A 262 1.93 -28.34 -10.15
C ALA A 262 2.49 -27.62 -8.90
N ARG A 263 2.81 -26.33 -9.01
CA ARG A 263 3.29 -25.52 -7.88
C ARG A 263 2.30 -25.51 -6.71
N ARG A 264 1.00 -25.39 -6.99
CA ARG A 264 -0.02 -25.43 -5.94
C ARG A 264 -0.06 -26.79 -5.22
N ARG A 265 0.05 -27.90 -5.97
CA ARG A 265 0.12 -29.26 -5.39
C ARG A 265 1.39 -29.44 -4.55
N VAL A 266 2.54 -28.98 -5.05
CA VAL A 266 3.81 -29.01 -4.30
C VAL A 266 3.68 -28.26 -2.97
N TRP A 267 3.09 -27.06 -2.96
CA TRP A 267 2.85 -26.32 -1.73
C TRP A 267 1.91 -27.04 -0.76
N GLN A 268 0.85 -27.69 -1.26
CA GLN A 268 -0.04 -28.50 -0.43
C GLN A 268 0.69 -29.70 0.19
N THR A 269 1.50 -30.41 -0.60
CA THR A 269 2.31 -31.52 -0.11
C THR A 269 3.30 -31.03 0.94
N LEU A 270 4.01 -29.92 0.69
CA LEU A 270 4.94 -29.34 1.66
C LEU A 270 4.26 -29.01 2.99
N ILE A 271 3.07 -28.42 2.97
CA ILE A 271 2.31 -28.11 4.20
C ILE A 271 1.95 -29.40 4.94
N VAL A 272 1.41 -30.40 4.24
CA VAL A 272 1.02 -31.68 4.84
C VAL A 272 2.23 -32.41 5.41
N THR A 273 3.33 -32.51 4.66
CA THR A 273 4.59 -33.11 5.11
C THR A 273 5.16 -32.36 6.30
N SER A 274 5.13 -31.02 6.29
CA SER A 274 5.57 -30.19 7.42
C SER A 274 4.76 -30.51 8.68
N ILE A 275 3.42 -30.60 8.56
CA ILE A 275 2.55 -30.96 9.68
C ILE A 275 2.89 -32.37 10.19
N LEU A 276 3.07 -33.34 9.28
CA LEU A 276 3.42 -34.73 9.60
C LEU A 276 4.76 -34.87 10.31
N ILE A 277 5.72 -33.98 10.08
CA ILE A 277 7.04 -34.00 10.73
C ILE A 277 7.00 -33.22 12.04
N LEU A 278 6.44 -32.00 12.01
CA LEU A 278 6.48 -31.08 13.14
C LEU A 278 5.64 -31.56 14.32
N ILE A 279 4.48 -32.20 14.08
CA ILE A 279 3.63 -32.70 15.17
C ILE A 279 4.36 -33.79 15.97
N PRO A 280 4.83 -34.91 15.37
CA PRO A 280 5.59 -35.92 16.12
C PRO A 280 6.84 -35.35 16.79
N TRP A 281 7.57 -34.47 16.09
CA TRP A 281 8.76 -33.85 16.64
C TRP A 281 8.46 -33.03 17.89
N SER A 282 7.38 -32.24 17.86
CA SER A 282 6.93 -31.48 19.02
C SER A 282 6.52 -32.40 20.18
N VAL A 283 5.83 -33.51 19.92
CA VAL A 283 5.45 -34.49 20.95
C VAL A 283 6.68 -35.10 21.61
N VAL A 284 7.68 -35.52 20.81
CA VAL A 284 8.94 -36.07 21.34
C VAL A 284 9.69 -35.01 22.15
N THR A 285 9.78 -33.79 21.66
CA THR A 285 10.46 -32.68 22.34
C THR A 285 9.80 -32.37 23.69
N VAL A 286 8.47 -32.22 23.72
CA VAL A 286 7.72 -32.01 24.97
C VAL A 286 7.90 -33.19 25.92
N ARG A 287 7.83 -34.42 25.41
CA ARG A 287 8.05 -35.63 26.22
C ARG A 287 9.44 -35.64 26.83
N LEU A 288 10.49 -35.29 26.08
CA LEU A 288 11.86 -35.25 26.59
C LEU A 288 12.09 -34.12 27.59
N LEU A 289 11.45 -32.97 27.41
CA LEU A 289 11.56 -31.85 28.35
C LEU A 289 10.79 -32.08 29.67
N VAL A 290 9.66 -32.80 29.61
CA VAL A 290 8.81 -33.06 30.79
C VAL A 290 9.19 -34.36 31.50
N ALA A 291 9.70 -35.37 30.77
CA ALA A 291 10.10 -36.63 31.38
C ALA A 291 11.30 -36.42 32.30
N ARG A 292 11.13 -36.73 33.58
CA ARG A 292 12.25 -36.82 34.51
C ARG A 292 13.05 -38.08 34.15
N PRO A 293 14.34 -37.98 33.81
CA PRO A 293 15.16 -39.15 33.50
C PRO A 293 15.23 -40.01 34.76
N THR A 294 14.56 -41.15 34.72
CA THR A 294 14.73 -42.19 35.74
C THR A 294 15.91 -43.04 35.28
N ILE A 295 17.08 -42.78 35.86
CA ILE A 295 18.27 -43.60 35.63
C ILE A 295 17.95 -44.99 36.19
N ARG A 296 17.54 -45.91 35.32
CA ARG A 296 17.22 -47.31 35.68
C ARG A 296 18.46 -48.18 35.84
N PHE A 297 19.63 -47.62 35.57
CA PHE A 297 20.88 -48.35 35.55
C PHE A 297 21.82 -47.74 36.58
N ASP A 298 22.03 -48.44 37.68
CA ASP A 298 23.03 -48.06 38.66
C ASP A 298 24.40 -48.56 38.17
N VAL A 299 25.14 -47.66 37.53
CA VAL A 299 26.49 -47.92 37.03
C VAL A 299 27.41 -48.36 38.17
N ILE A 300 27.21 -47.83 39.38
CA ILE A 300 28.00 -48.20 40.56
C ILE A 300 27.70 -49.65 40.93
N GLN A 301 26.42 -50.04 40.93
CA GLN A 301 26.04 -51.42 41.23
C GLN A 301 26.60 -52.41 40.20
N GLN A 302 26.59 -52.07 38.90
CA GLN A 302 27.20 -52.93 37.88
C GLN A 302 28.72 -53.10 38.11
N MET A 303 29.42 -52.00 38.38
CA MET A 303 30.87 -52.03 38.65
C MET A 303 31.19 -52.81 39.92
N ASP A 304 30.37 -52.67 40.96
CA ASP A 304 30.48 -53.43 42.21
C ASP A 304 30.30 -54.93 41.95
N ASP A 305 29.29 -55.33 41.17
CA ASP A 305 29.05 -56.72 40.82
C ASP A 305 30.20 -57.32 39.98
N GLU A 306 30.77 -56.54 39.06
CA GLU A 306 31.96 -56.94 38.32
C GLU A 306 33.19 -57.09 39.23
N SER A 307 33.39 -56.18 40.18
CA SER A 307 34.47 -56.29 41.18
C SER A 307 34.30 -57.50 42.09
N ARG A 308 33.05 -57.90 42.39
CA ARG A 308 32.74 -59.05 43.24
C ARG A 308 33.05 -60.39 42.58
N LYS A 309 33.09 -60.45 41.24
CA LYS A 309 33.52 -61.65 40.49
C LYS A 309 34.99 -61.97 40.69
N ILE A 310 35.82 -60.97 41.00
CA ILE A 310 37.24 -61.17 41.32
C ILE A 310 37.32 -61.78 42.72
N SER A 311 38.09 -62.86 42.85
CA SER A 311 38.30 -63.55 44.13
C SER A 311 38.87 -62.57 45.16
N ARG A 312 38.53 -62.73 46.45
CA ARG A 312 38.86 -61.74 47.49
C ARG A 312 40.38 -61.54 47.65
N GLU A 313 41.16 -62.56 47.31
CA GLU A 313 42.63 -62.61 47.39
C GLU A 313 43.30 -61.84 46.24
N GLU A 314 42.65 -61.78 45.08
CA GLU A 314 43.13 -61.06 43.89
C GLU A 314 42.61 -59.62 43.82
N ARG A 315 41.78 -59.19 44.77
CA ARG A 315 41.31 -57.80 44.83
C ARG A 315 42.47 -56.89 45.24
N ALA A 316 42.66 -55.81 44.49
CA ALA A 316 43.69 -54.82 44.77
C ALA A 316 43.47 -54.06 46.10
N TRP A 317 42.23 -54.00 46.60
CA TRP A 317 41.87 -53.23 47.80
C TRP A 317 42.63 -53.66 49.08
N PRO A 318 42.71 -54.97 49.43
CA PRO A 318 43.58 -55.45 50.49
C PRO A 318 45.05 -55.02 50.36
N LEU A 319 45.62 -55.03 49.15
CA LEU A 319 47.01 -54.62 48.91
C LEU A 319 47.20 -53.12 49.16
N TYR A 320 46.23 -52.29 48.73
CA TYR A 320 46.24 -50.86 49.04
C TYR A 320 46.16 -50.59 50.55
N LEU A 321 45.32 -51.34 51.28
CA LEU A 321 45.23 -51.23 52.75
C LEU A 321 46.54 -51.64 53.43
N GLN A 322 47.20 -52.71 52.98
CA GLN A 322 48.50 -53.11 53.51
C GLN A 322 49.58 -52.06 53.23
N GLY A 323 49.62 -51.49 52.02
CA GLY A 323 50.54 -50.41 51.69
C GLY A 323 50.33 -49.17 52.56
N LEU A 324 49.07 -48.75 52.76
CA LEU A 324 48.72 -47.63 53.64
C LEU A 324 49.12 -47.89 55.10
N ALA A 325 48.92 -49.11 55.60
CA ALA A 325 49.32 -49.51 56.95
C ALA A 325 50.86 -49.54 57.13
N MET A 326 51.60 -49.91 56.08
CA MET A 326 53.07 -49.88 56.10
C MET A 326 53.61 -48.44 56.11
N VAL A 327 53.02 -47.54 55.32
CA VAL A 327 53.39 -46.12 55.32
C VAL A 327 53.11 -45.49 56.68
N THR A 328 51.94 -45.74 57.29
CA THR A 328 51.60 -45.20 58.60
C THR A 328 52.44 -45.75 59.76
N LYS A 329 52.97 -46.98 59.65
CA LYS A 329 53.92 -47.53 60.63
C LYS A 329 55.36 -47.02 60.46
N ALA A 330 55.74 -46.59 59.26
CA ALA A 330 57.07 -46.04 59.00
C ALA A 330 57.22 -44.59 59.51
N ASP A 331 56.10 -43.90 59.72
CA ASP A 331 56.02 -42.53 60.25
C ASP A 331 55.85 -42.45 61.79
N GLN A 332 55.91 -43.58 62.53
CA GLN A 332 55.87 -43.66 64.00
C GLN A 332 57.22 -44.09 64.59
#